data_AF-A0A252F7B3-F1
#
_entry.id   AF-A0A252F7B3-F1
#
_cell.length_a   1.000
_cell.length_b   1.000
_cell.length_c   1.000
_cell.angle_alpha   90.00
_cell.angle_beta   90.00
_cell.angle_gamma   90.00
#
_symmetry.space_group_name_H-M   'P 1'
#
loop_
_entity.id
_entity.type
_entity.pdbx_description
1 polymer ?
#
loop_
_entity_poly.entity_id
_entity_poly.type
_entity_poly.pdbx_seq_one_letter_code
_entity_poly.pdbx_strand_id
1 'polypeptide(L)'
;MTAIVFSLVLIAVIAFGLWYFERYFARKPSRTAGLVMPVAFFIISVVAIIQSAPSVFSQMAETGGIGGAILTLVLSFVIINLPTLLVYVVYYRTRRKMGEDRPWPLRPRTDDTVKSKNRKS
;
A
#
# COMPACT_ATOMS: atom_id res chain seq x y z
N MET A 1 -8.50 -26.37 -10.75
CA MET A 1 -7.13 -26.12 -11.25
C MET A 1 -7.01 -24.81 -12.03
N THR A 2 -7.87 -24.53 -13.02
CA THR A 2 -7.85 -23.30 -13.83
C THR A 2 -8.02 -22.01 -13.03
N ALA A 3 -8.94 -21.98 -12.05
CA ALA A 3 -9.15 -20.82 -11.17
C ALA A 3 -7.91 -20.46 -10.34
N ILE A 4 -7.20 -21.46 -9.80
CA ILE A 4 -5.99 -21.27 -8.99
C ILE A 4 -4.87 -20.69 -9.87
N VAL A 5 -4.67 -21.26 -11.07
CA VAL A 5 -3.66 -20.77 -12.02
C VAL A 5 -3.96 -19.32 -12.44
N PHE A 6 -5.22 -19.01 -12.72
CA PHE A 6 -5.64 -17.65 -13.06
C PHE A 6 -5.38 -16.67 -11.91
N SER A 7 -5.72 -17.03 -10.66
CA SER A 7 -5.43 -16.22 -9.48
C SER A 7 -3.94 -15.99 -9.28
N LEU A 8 -3.10 -17.01 -9.47
CA LEU A 8 -1.64 -16.89 -9.36
C LEU A 8 -1.05 -15.96 -10.43
N VAL A 9 -1.52 -16.06 -11.68
CA VAL A 9 -1.13 -15.17 -12.77
C VAL A 9 -1.56 -13.73 -12.48
N LEU A 10 -2.78 -13.53 -11.98
CA LEU A 10 -3.28 -12.21 -11.61
C LEU A 10 -2.42 -11.59 -10.50
N ILE A 11 -2.08 -12.36 -9.46
CA ILE A 11 -1.20 -11.93 -8.37
C ILE A 11 0.19 -11.59 -8.92
N ALA A 12 0.75 -12.41 -9.81
CA ALA A 12 2.05 -12.16 -10.42
C ALA A 12 2.04 -10.86 -11.25
N VAL A 13 1.00 -10.61 -12.04
CA VAL A 13 0.86 -9.37 -12.83
C VAL A 13 0.72 -8.15 -11.92
N ILE A 14 -0.09 -8.24 -10.85
CA ILE A 14 -0.24 -7.17 -9.87
C ILE A 14 1.09 -6.91 -9.16
N ALA A 15 1.80 -7.95 -8.73
CA ALA A 15 3.11 -7.82 -8.08
C ALA A 15 4.17 -7.23 -9.01
N PHE A 16 4.17 -7.61 -10.29
CA PHE A 16 5.09 -7.07 -11.29
C PHE A 16 4.77 -5.62 -11.65
N GLY A 17 3.48 -5.30 -11.79
CA GLY A 17 2.99 -3.93 -11.98
C GLY A 17 3.34 -3.04 -10.79
N LEU A 18 3.13 -3.54 -9.58
CA LEU A 18 3.54 -2.90 -8.33
C LEU A 18 5.03 -2.60 -8.30
N TRP A 19 5.86 -3.61 -8.55
CA TRP A 19 7.31 -3.49 -8.58
C TRP A 19 7.79 -2.49 -9.65
N TYR A 20 7.18 -2.52 -10.84
CA TYR A 20 7.49 -1.62 -11.94
C TYR A 20 7.10 -0.18 -11.62
N PHE A 21 5.88 0.05 -11.13
CA PHE A 21 5.39 1.37 -10.75
C PHE A 21 6.19 1.95 -9.59
N GLU A 22 6.55 1.15 -8.61
CA GLU A 22 7.37 1.57 -7.49
C GLU A 22 8.76 2.02 -7.95
N ARG A 23 9.38 1.27 -8.86
CA ARG A 23 10.67 1.64 -9.46
C ARG A 23 10.59 2.89 -10.34
N TYR A 24 9.45 3.11 -11.01
CA TYR A 24 9.21 4.27 -11.85
C TYR A 24 8.93 5.54 -11.02
N PHE A 25 8.14 5.43 -9.95
CA PHE A 25 7.80 6.53 -9.06
C PHE A 25 8.92 6.90 -8.07
N ALA A 26 9.68 5.93 -7.58
CA ALA A 26 10.84 6.20 -6.73
C ALA A 26 11.92 7.03 -7.42
N ARG A 27 11.97 7.02 -8.76
CA ARG A 27 12.91 7.81 -9.57
C ARG A 27 12.45 9.24 -9.83
N LYS A 28 11.19 9.60 -9.57
CA LYS A 28 10.71 10.98 -9.78
C LYS A 28 11.05 11.87 -8.57
N PRO A 29 11.59 13.09 -8.81
CA PRO A 29 12.01 14.01 -7.74
C PRO A 29 10.83 14.64 -6.97
N SER A 30 9.59 14.49 -7.44
CA SER A 30 8.41 15.05 -6.78
C SER A 30 8.05 14.32 -5.49
N ARG A 31 7.98 15.09 -4.39
CA ARG A 31 7.78 14.64 -2.99
C ARG A 31 6.50 13.80 -2.78
N THR A 32 5.46 14.06 -3.55
CA THR A 32 4.14 13.40 -3.45
C THR A 32 4.05 12.12 -4.26
N ALA A 33 4.88 11.97 -5.28
CA ALA A 33 4.75 10.90 -6.27
C ALA A 33 5.03 9.50 -5.67
N GLY A 34 5.89 9.43 -4.65
CA GLY A 34 6.16 8.18 -3.94
C GLY A 34 5.03 7.72 -3.01
N LEU A 35 4.13 8.61 -2.57
CA LEU A 35 3.02 8.26 -1.68
C LEU A 35 1.73 7.91 -2.42
N VAL A 36 1.61 8.28 -3.70
CA VAL A 36 0.43 7.98 -4.52
C VAL A 36 0.16 6.47 -4.54
N MET A 37 1.21 5.65 -4.63
CA MET A 37 1.06 4.19 -4.69
C MET A 37 0.58 3.57 -3.36
N PRO A 38 1.25 3.79 -2.20
CA PRO A 38 0.74 3.30 -0.92
C PRO A 38 -0.70 3.75 -0.63
N VAL A 39 -1.04 5.00 -0.98
CA VAL A 39 -2.39 5.55 -0.78
C VAL A 39 -3.39 4.90 -1.73
N ALA A 40 -3.06 4.74 -3.01
CA ALA A 40 -3.93 4.07 -3.97
C ALA A 40 -4.17 2.60 -3.57
N PHE A 41 -3.14 1.89 -3.14
CA PHE A 41 -3.26 0.50 -2.66
C PHE A 41 -4.09 0.39 -1.38
N PHE A 42 -3.95 1.36 -0.48
CA PHE A 42 -4.80 1.45 0.70
C PHE A 42 -6.27 1.72 0.34
N ILE A 43 -6.54 2.60 -0.63
CA ILE A 43 -7.92 2.85 -1.09
C ILE A 43 -8.51 1.58 -1.72
N ILE A 44 -7.74 0.88 -2.57
CA ILE A 44 -8.17 -0.38 -3.19
C ILE A 44 -8.43 -1.45 -2.12
N SER A 45 -7.60 -1.55 -1.08
CA SER A 45 -7.80 -2.51 0.00
C SER A 45 -9.09 -2.24 0.79
N VAL A 46 -9.41 -0.98 1.07
CA VAL A 46 -10.66 -0.58 1.72
C VAL A 46 -11.86 -0.92 0.85
N VAL A 47 -11.82 -0.60 -0.44
CA VAL A 47 -12.92 -0.93 -1.38
C VAL A 47 -13.13 -2.43 -1.47
N ALA A 48 -12.06 -3.22 -1.54
CA ALA A 48 -12.13 -4.68 -1.59
C ALA A 48 -12.82 -5.27 -0.35
N ILE A 49 -12.54 -4.75 0.85
CA ILE A 49 -13.19 -5.18 2.09
C ILE A 49 -14.67 -4.78 2.12
N ILE A 50 -15.01 -3.57 1.68
CA ILE A 50 -16.41 -3.13 1.62
C ILE A 50 -17.22 -4.04 0.68
N GLN A 51 -16.65 -4.44 -0.45
CA GLN A 51 -17.30 -5.35 -1.39
C GLN A 51 -17.40 -6.80 -0.88
N SER A 52 -16.42 -7.27 -0.10
CA SER A 52 -16.44 -8.63 0.44
C SER A 52 -17.29 -8.77 1.71
N ALA A 53 -17.53 -7.68 2.44
CA ALA A 53 -18.30 -7.68 3.68
C ALA A 53 -19.68 -8.36 3.56
N PRO A 54 -20.54 -8.05 2.55
CA PRO A 54 -21.83 -8.72 2.41
C PRO A 54 -21.72 -10.24 2.26
N SER A 55 -20.74 -10.72 1.48
CA SER A 55 -20.51 -12.17 1.32
C SER A 55 -20.07 -12.84 2.63
N VAL A 56 -19.20 -12.18 3.40
CA VAL A 56 -18.73 -12.73 4.69
C VAL A 56 -19.88 -12.79 5.70
N PHE A 57 -20.71 -11.74 5.77
CA PHE A 57 -21.88 -11.75 6.65
C PHE A 57 -22.97 -12.74 6.21
N SER A 58 -23.09 -13.02 4.91
CA SER A 58 -24.01 -14.06 4.41
C SER A 58 -23.59 -15.48 4.82
N GLN A 59 -22.29 -15.69 5.08
CA GLN A 59 -21.71 -16.98 5.50
C GLN A 59 -21.48 -17.05 7.01
N MET A 60 -22.12 -16.18 7.80
CA MET A 60 -21.87 -16.06 9.24
C MET A 60 -22.05 -17.37 10.02
N ALA A 61 -22.90 -18.28 9.55
CA ALA A 61 -23.10 -19.60 10.17
C ALA A 61 -21.83 -20.47 10.08
N GLU A 62 -21.05 -20.34 9.01
CA GLU A 62 -19.82 -21.10 8.77
C GLU A 62 -18.61 -20.44 9.43
N THR A 63 -18.62 -19.12 9.57
CA THR A 63 -17.50 -18.37 10.17
C THR A 63 -17.52 -18.34 11.70
N GLY A 64 -18.52 -18.93 12.37
CA GLY A 64 -18.63 -18.89 13.84
C GLY A 64 -19.44 -17.69 14.38
N GLY A 65 -20.46 -17.27 13.63
CA GLY A 65 -21.34 -16.15 13.96
C GLY A 65 -20.73 -14.79 13.66
N ILE A 66 -21.34 -13.74 14.23
CA ILE A 66 -20.97 -12.33 14.00
C ILE A 66 -19.50 -12.08 14.39
N GLY A 67 -19.05 -12.62 15.52
CA GLY A 67 -17.67 -12.45 15.99
C GLY A 67 -16.64 -13.03 15.02
N GLY A 68 -16.93 -14.21 14.47
CA GLY A 68 -16.09 -14.85 13.47
C GLY A 68 -16.05 -14.09 12.14
N ALA A 69 -17.20 -13.60 11.66
CA ALA A 69 -17.28 -12.76 10.45
C ALA A 69 -16.44 -11.48 10.58
N ILE A 70 -16.51 -10.80 11.73
CA ILE A 70 -15.68 -9.61 12.02
C ILE A 70 -14.20 -9.97 12.02
N LEU A 71 -13.82 -11.05 12.70
CA LEU A 71 -12.43 -11.51 12.74
C LEU A 71 -11.89 -11.83 11.34
N THR A 72 -12.68 -12.51 10.51
CA THR A 72 -12.33 -12.80 9.11
C THR A 72 -12.10 -11.52 8.30
N LEU A 73 -12.95 -10.50 8.45
CA LEU A 73 -12.78 -9.22 7.75
C LEU A 73 -11.52 -8.48 8.20
N VAL A 74 -11.24 -8.44 9.51
CA VAL A 74 -10.04 -7.80 10.06
C VAL A 74 -8.78 -8.51 9.56
N LEU A 75 -8.74 -9.84 9.63
CA LEU A 75 -7.60 -10.63 9.13
C LEU A 75 -7.41 -10.44 7.63
N SER A 76 -8.49 -10.45 6.85
CA SER A 76 -8.44 -10.21 5.40
C SER A 76 -7.89 -8.82 5.09
N PHE A 77 -8.31 -7.80 5.84
CA PHE A 77 -7.80 -6.43 5.68
C PHE A 77 -6.30 -6.36 5.97
N VAL A 78 -5.82 -7.00 7.05
CA VAL A 78 -4.38 -7.04 7.37
C VAL A 78 -3.60 -7.72 6.25
N ILE A 79 -4.06 -8.89 5.79
CA ILE A 79 -3.40 -9.66 4.73
C ILE A 79 -3.33 -8.87 3.41
N ILE A 80 -4.44 -8.26 3.00
CA ILE A 80 -4.52 -7.45 1.77
C ILE A 80 -3.62 -6.21 1.84
N ASN A 81 -3.33 -5.69 3.03
CA ASN A 81 -2.45 -4.54 3.21
C ASN A 81 -0.95 -4.90 3.37
N LEU A 82 -0.59 -6.19 3.46
CA LEU A 82 0.82 -6.61 3.49
C LEU A 82 1.63 -6.15 2.26
N PRO A 83 1.11 -6.25 1.01
CA PRO A 83 1.78 -5.70 -0.17
C PRO A 83 1.98 -4.18 -0.08
N THR A 84 0.98 -3.46 0.43
CA THR A 84 1.05 -1.99 0.63
C THR A 84 2.17 -1.61 1.59
N LEU A 85 2.32 -2.35 2.69
CA LEU A 85 3.43 -2.20 3.64
C LEU A 85 4.78 -2.48 2.98
N LEU A 86 4.86 -3.51 2.14
CA LEU A 86 6.10 -3.88 1.45
C LEU A 86 6.56 -2.78 0.48
N VAL A 87 5.63 -2.23 -0.30
CA VAL A 87 5.85 -1.06 -1.17
C VAL A 87 6.27 0.16 -0.32
N TYR A 88 5.63 0.40 0.82
CA TYR A 88 6.06 1.50 1.68
C TYR A 88 7.51 1.32 2.19
N VAL A 89 7.90 0.09 2.55
CA VAL A 89 9.26 -0.23 3.01
C VAL A 89 10.29 -0.05 1.89
N VAL A 90 9.97 -0.48 0.66
CA VAL A 90 10.88 -0.34 -0.48
C VAL A 90 11.02 1.13 -0.87
N TYR A 91 9.95 1.93 -0.86
CA TYR A 91 10.02 3.39 -0.96
C TYR A 91 10.94 3.99 0.11
N TYR A 92 10.72 3.65 1.39
CA TYR A 92 11.50 4.18 2.51
C TYR A 92 12.99 3.87 2.37
N ARG A 93 13.33 2.61 2.03
CA ARG A 93 14.71 2.18 1.79
C ARG A 93 15.35 2.88 0.60
N THR A 94 14.60 3.06 -0.48
CA THR A 94 15.11 3.71 -1.70
C THR A 94 15.42 5.18 -1.46
N ARG A 95 14.55 5.89 -0.73
CA ARG A 95 14.76 7.31 -0.37
C ARG A 95 15.91 7.51 0.61
N ARG A 96 16.10 6.60 1.57
CA ARG A 96 17.29 6.60 2.44
C ARG A 96 18.58 6.48 1.64
N LYS A 97 18.62 5.62 0.61
CA LYS A 97 19.80 5.50 -0.28
C LYS A 97 20.07 6.76 -1.11
N MET A 98 19.08 7.61 -1.31
CA MET A 98 19.23 8.92 -1.98
C MET A 98 19.65 10.04 -1.02
N GLY A 99 19.99 9.72 0.24
CA GLY A 99 20.45 10.69 1.24
C GLY A 99 19.33 11.42 1.99
N GLU A 100 18.09 10.93 1.92
CA GLU A 100 17.00 11.45 2.75
C GLU A 100 16.85 10.62 4.04
N ASP A 101 17.43 11.11 5.14
CA ASP A 101 17.37 10.46 6.47
C ASP A 101 15.94 10.20 6.95
N ARG A 102 15.05 11.16 6.66
CA ARG A 102 13.62 11.10 6.96
C ARG A 102 12.83 11.35 5.68
N PRO A 103 12.37 10.31 4.96
CA PRO A 103 11.47 10.50 3.84
C PRO A 103 10.11 11.02 4.31
N TRP A 104 9.48 11.85 3.49
CA TRP A 104 8.15 12.39 3.75
C TRP A 104 7.11 11.25 3.84
N PRO A 105 6.11 11.29 4.76
CA PRO A 105 5.68 12.43 5.57
C PRO A 105 6.40 12.59 6.92
N LEU A 106 7.35 11.72 7.26
CA LEU A 106 8.04 11.71 8.55
C LEU A 106 9.11 12.81 8.69
N ARG A 107 9.29 13.67 7.67
CA ARG A 107 10.26 14.76 7.70
C ARG A 107 9.69 15.96 8.49
N PRO A 108 10.46 16.58 9.39
CA PRO A 108 10.08 17.82 10.05
C PRO A 108 9.79 18.94 9.03
N ARG A 109 8.70 19.68 9.24
CA ARG A 109 8.29 20.82 8.38
C ARG A 109 9.35 21.93 8.30
N THR A 110 10.23 22.01 9.30
CA THR A 110 11.35 22.96 9.39
C THR A 110 12.41 22.73 8.31
N ASP A 111 12.59 21.51 7.82
CA ASP A 111 13.62 21.22 6.81
C ASP A 111 13.23 21.78 5.44
N ASP A 112 11.93 21.90 5.16
CA ASP A 112 11.41 22.40 3.90
C ASP A 112 11.52 23.92 3.78
N THR A 113 11.36 24.64 4.89
CA THR A 113 11.47 26.11 4.91
C THR A 113 12.91 26.54 4.71
N VAL A 114 13.88 25.88 5.37
CA VAL A 114 15.32 26.17 5.24
C VAL A 114 15.79 25.92 3.80
N LYS A 115 15.42 24.78 3.20
CA LYS A 115 15.82 24.44 1.82
C LYS A 115 15.21 25.39 0.78
N SER A 116 13.99 25.88 1.03
CA SER A 116 13.33 26.87 0.15
C SER A 116 13.98 28.25 0.22
N LYS A 117 14.46 28.64 1.41
CA LYS A 117 15.12 29.93 1.65
C LYS A 117 16.50 29.98 0.99
N ASN A 118 17.29 28.91 1.11
CA ASN A 118 18.60 28.80 0.46
C ASN A 118 18.55 28.69 -1.08
N ARG A 119 17.40 28.34 -1.68
CA ARG A 119 17.24 28.31 -3.14
C ARG A 119 16.87 29.66 -3.74
N LYS A 120 16.53 30.64 -2.90
CA LYS A 120 16.12 32.00 -3.30
C LYS A 120 17.16 33.06 -2.92
N SER A 121 18.24 32.67 -2.25
CA SER A 121 19.43 33.48 -2.00
C SER A 121 20.52 33.13 -3.00
#